data_AF-A0A9P0GFG6-F1
#
_entry.id   AF-A0A9P0GFG6-F1
#
_cell.length_a   1.000
_cell.length_b   1.000
_cell.length_c   1.000
_cell.angle_alpha   90.00
_cell.angle_beta   90.00
_cell.angle_gamma   90.00
#
_symmetry.space_group_name_H-M   'P 1'
#
loop_
_entity.id
_entity.type
_entity.pdbx_description
1 polymer ?
#
loop_
_entity_poly.entity_id
_entity_poly.type
_entity_poly.pdbx_seq_one_letter_code
_entity_poly.pdbx_strand_id
1 'polypeptide(L)'
;MQQIILYSDGCSAQNRNCTLSNALLNLALEKHVCIIQKYLEKGNTQMEYDSMHSTIERQLKGRTINLPADYVSLCKLARKNPRPYEMSYLDYTFFKDFNKLNLIKSIRPGFKIGDSTVNNLRALKYNPDGKIEFKIKHSKEFQDMPMRLKPNLNYISIDSLPLLYKEQLKIKKKF
;
A
#
# COMPACT_ATOMS: atom_id res chain seq x y z
N MET A 1 -6.33 -4.27 -23.31
CA MET A 1 -5.79 -4.58 -21.97
C MET A 1 -5.55 -3.26 -21.26
N GLN A 2 -6.19 -3.02 -20.11
CA GLN A 2 -6.10 -1.73 -19.42
C GLN A 2 -4.82 -1.67 -18.59
N GLN A 3 -4.12 -0.54 -18.68
CA GLN A 3 -2.89 -0.29 -17.93
C GLN A 3 -3.15 0.78 -16.87
N ILE A 4 -2.83 0.47 -15.62
CA ILE A 4 -3.00 1.36 -14.46
C ILE A 4 -1.61 1.71 -13.94
N ILE A 5 -1.34 3.00 -13.74
CA ILE A 5 -0.08 3.47 -13.17
C ILE A 5 -0.37 4.02 -11.77
N LEU A 6 0.27 3.43 -10.77
CA LEU A 6 0.22 3.87 -9.39
C LEU A 6 1.53 4.55 -9.03
N TYR A 7 1.43 5.69 -8.35
CA TYR A 7 2.58 6.38 -7.77
C TYR A 7 2.55 6.17 -6.26
N SER A 8 3.61 5.59 -5.73
CA SER A 8 3.77 5.32 -4.30
C SER A 8 4.99 6.04 -3.76
N ASP A 9 4.93 6.45 -2.50
CA ASP A 9 6.09 6.98 -1.81
C ASP A 9 7.20 5.92 -1.64
N GLY A 10 8.35 6.36 -1.12
CA GLY A 10 9.50 5.51 -0.89
C GLY A 10 9.45 4.68 0.40
N CYS A 11 8.35 4.70 1.17
CA CYS A 11 8.27 4.04 2.47
C CYS A 11 8.23 2.52 2.28
N SER A 12 9.30 1.84 2.71
CA SER A 12 9.45 0.40 2.49
C SER A 12 8.40 -0.43 3.26
N ALA A 13 8.12 -0.05 4.51
CA ALA A 13 7.14 -0.74 5.32
C ALA A 13 5.71 -0.63 4.76
N GLN A 14 5.35 0.51 4.15
CA GLN A 14 3.99 0.74 3.64
C GLN A 14 3.81 0.28 2.19
N ASN A 15 4.75 0.65 1.31
CA ASN A 15 4.58 0.52 -0.13
C ASN A 15 5.53 -0.48 -0.80
N ARG A 16 6.69 -0.79 -0.20
CA ARG A 16 7.66 -1.77 -0.72
C ARG A 16 7.71 -3.03 0.14
N ASN A 17 6.55 -3.65 0.30
CA ASN A 17 6.41 -4.91 1.02
C ASN A 17 5.69 -5.97 0.16
N CYS A 18 5.84 -7.23 0.56
CA CYS A 18 5.24 -8.36 -0.13
C CYS A 18 3.72 -8.39 -0.02
N THR A 19 3.14 -7.90 1.09
CA THR A 19 1.69 -7.93 1.33
C THR A 19 0.95 -7.06 0.31
N LEU A 20 1.40 -5.83 0.09
CA LEU A 20 0.85 -4.93 -0.94
C LEU A 20 1.08 -5.49 -2.34
N SER A 21 2.28 -6.01 -2.61
CA SER A 21 2.59 -6.59 -3.92
C SER A 21 1.75 -7.83 -4.23
N ASN A 22 1.44 -8.65 -3.21
CA ASN A 22 0.50 -9.78 -3.33
C ASN A 22 -0.91 -9.28 -3.65
N ALA A 23 -1.39 -8.24 -2.97
CA ALA A 23 -2.69 -7.66 -3.21
C ALA A 23 -2.82 -7.09 -4.64
N LEU A 24 -1.80 -6.36 -5.11
CA LEU A 24 -1.77 -5.80 -6.47
C LEU A 24 -1.69 -6.90 -7.55
N LEU A 25 -0.88 -7.93 -7.32
CA LEU A 25 -0.83 -9.08 -8.24
C LEU A 25 -2.19 -9.79 -8.32
N ASN A 26 -2.84 -10.02 -7.17
CA ASN A 26 -4.15 -10.64 -7.11
C ASN A 26 -5.21 -9.83 -7.88
N LEU A 27 -5.18 -8.50 -7.73
CA LEU A 27 -6.07 -7.60 -8.46
C LEU A 27 -5.80 -7.62 -9.98
N ALA A 28 -4.53 -7.67 -10.38
CA ALA A 28 -4.13 -7.77 -11.79
C ALA A 28 -4.66 -9.07 -12.43
N LEU A 29 -4.60 -10.19 -11.70
CA LEU A 29 -5.18 -11.47 -12.10
C LEU A 29 -6.72 -11.41 -12.18
N GLU A 30 -7.38 -10.90 -11.14
CA GLU A 30 -8.85 -10.87 -11.05
C GLU A 30 -9.48 -9.99 -12.14
N LYS A 31 -8.92 -8.80 -12.38
CA LYS A 31 -9.49 -7.83 -13.33
C LYS A 31 -8.87 -7.92 -14.72
N HIS A 32 -7.91 -8.82 -14.93
CA HIS A 32 -7.12 -8.93 -16.17
C HIS A 32 -6.52 -7.58 -16.62
N VAL A 33 -5.93 -6.85 -15.68
CA VAL A 33 -5.30 -5.53 -15.91
C VAL A 33 -3.80 -5.58 -15.66
N CYS A 34 -3.05 -4.69 -16.31
CA CYS A 34 -1.63 -4.49 -16.03
C CYS A 34 -1.48 -3.32 -15.05
N ILE A 35 -0.83 -3.56 -13.92
CA ILE A 35 -0.60 -2.53 -12.89
C ILE A 35 0.89 -2.21 -12.84
N ILE A 36 1.25 -0.94 -12.95
CA ILE A 36 2.63 -0.47 -12.77
C ILE A 36 2.68 0.39 -11.52
N GLN A 37 3.32 -0.10 -10.47
CA GLN A 37 3.62 0.67 -9.27
C GLN A 37 4.98 1.32 -9.43
N LYS A 38 5.02 2.65 -9.52
CA LYS A 38 6.24 3.46 -9.54
C LYS A 38 6.50 4.01 -8.14
N TYR A 39 7.75 3.96 -7.72
CA TYR A 39 8.18 4.52 -6.45
C TYR A 39 8.85 5.87 -6.65
N LEU A 40 8.46 6.84 -5.84
CA LEU A 40 9.07 8.15 -5.81
C LEU A 40 10.48 8.09 -5.21
N GLU A 41 11.37 8.93 -5.75
CA GLU A 41 12.72 9.09 -5.22
C GLU A 41 12.73 10.04 -4.03
N LYS A 42 13.75 9.91 -3.17
CA LYS A 42 13.92 10.79 -2.01
C LYS A 42 14.04 12.24 -2.50
N GLY A 43 13.23 13.13 -1.94
CA GLY A 43 13.17 14.55 -2.34
C GLY A 43 12.04 14.87 -3.33
N ASN A 44 11.44 13.87 -3.97
CA ASN A 44 10.29 14.03 -4.87
C ASN A 44 9.01 13.44 -4.25
N THR A 45 8.81 13.64 -2.94
CA THR A 45 7.75 12.98 -2.18
C THR A 45 6.49 13.81 -2.05
N GLN A 46 6.40 15.00 -2.66
CA GLN A 46 5.22 15.86 -2.56
C GLN A 46 4.02 15.17 -3.23
N MET A 47 3.22 14.50 -2.41
CA MET A 47 1.98 13.88 -2.82
C MET A 47 0.81 14.79 -2.44
N GLU A 48 -0.28 14.74 -3.20
CA GLU A 48 -1.50 15.50 -2.87
C GLU A 48 -1.99 15.18 -1.44
N TYR A 49 -1.75 13.94 -0.99
CA TYR A 49 -2.10 13.49 0.35
C TYR A 49 -1.32 14.20 1.47
N ASP A 50 -0.10 14.69 1.23
CA ASP A 50 0.66 15.47 2.22
C ASP A 50 -0.03 16.80 2.54
N SER A 51 -0.78 17.35 1.59
CA SER A 51 -1.60 18.54 1.84
C SER A 51 -2.73 18.24 2.83
N MET A 52 -3.34 17.05 2.76
CA MET A 52 -4.35 16.61 3.71
C MET A 52 -3.74 16.51 5.12
N HIS A 53 -2.62 15.81 5.26
CA HIS A 53 -1.91 15.70 6.53
C HIS A 53 -1.55 17.06 7.12
N SER A 54 -0.98 17.95 6.31
CA SER A 54 -0.61 19.30 6.73
C SER A 54 -1.81 20.11 7.23
N THR A 55 -2.96 20.01 6.56
CA THR A 55 -4.19 20.72 6.99
C THR A 55 -4.73 20.19 8.31
N ILE A 56 -4.73 18.86 8.50
CA ILE A 56 -5.18 18.21 9.73
C ILE A 56 -4.24 18.57 10.87
N GLU A 57 -2.93 18.46 10.69
CA GLU A 57 -1.94 18.78 11.72
C GLU A 57 -2.06 20.24 12.18
N ARG A 58 -2.20 21.18 11.23
CA ARG A 58 -2.42 22.60 11.55
C ARG A 58 -3.71 22.82 12.34
N GLN A 59 -4.76 22.06 12.04
CA GLN A 59 -6.04 22.15 12.75
C GLN A 59 -5.96 21.56 14.17
N LEU A 60 -5.17 20.51 14.37
CA LEU A 60 -4.95 19.86 15.66
C LEU A 60 -4.00 20.67 16.56
N LYS A 61 -3.03 21.38 15.98
CA LYS A 61 -2.01 22.14 16.72
C LYS A 61 -2.65 23.20 17.63
N GLY A 62 -2.33 23.13 18.92
CA GLY A 62 -2.82 24.09 19.93
C GLY A 62 -4.26 23.85 20.40
N ARG A 63 -4.89 22.73 20.04
CA ARG A 63 -6.21 22.33 20.57
C ARG A 63 -6.06 21.25 21.64
N THR A 64 -6.83 21.40 22.71
CA THR A 64 -6.96 20.36 23.73
C THR A 64 -7.93 19.29 23.23
N ILE A 65 -7.48 18.04 23.18
CA ILE A 65 -8.30 16.91 22.76
C ILE A 65 -8.52 16.01 23.97
N ASN A 66 -9.77 15.95 24.44
CA ASN A 66 -10.13 15.21 25.64
C ASN A 66 -10.59 13.79 25.30
N LEU A 67 -11.23 13.61 24.15
CA LEU A 67 -11.74 12.31 23.69
C LEU A 67 -11.17 11.94 22.33
N PRO A 68 -10.81 10.66 22.09
CA PRO A 68 -10.40 10.19 20.76
C PRO A 68 -11.45 10.44 19.68
N ALA A 69 -12.74 10.46 20.04
CA ALA A 69 -13.84 10.76 19.13
C ALA A 69 -13.78 12.20 18.57
N ASP A 70 -13.19 13.14 19.32
CA ASP A 70 -13.07 14.53 18.91
C ASP A 70 -12.14 14.69 17.69
N TYR A 71 -11.19 13.77 17.51
CA TYR A 71 -10.31 13.77 16.33
C TYR A 71 -11.11 13.70 15.03
N VAL A 72 -12.23 12.98 14.99
CA VAL A 72 -13.01 12.87 13.75
C VAL A 72 -13.67 14.19 13.38
N SER A 73 -14.21 14.91 14.36
CA SER A 73 -14.75 16.25 14.14
C SER A 73 -13.67 17.22 13.69
N LEU A 74 -12.49 17.16 14.32
CA LEU A 74 -11.36 18.03 13.97
C LEU A 74 -10.79 17.74 12.58
N CYS A 75 -10.59 16.48 12.25
CA CYS A 75 -10.17 16.05 10.92
C CYS A 75 -11.19 16.45 9.86
N LYS A 76 -12.49 16.21 10.07
CA LYS A 76 -13.56 16.62 9.15
C LYS A 76 -13.48 18.12 8.81
N LEU A 77 -13.29 18.96 9.83
CA LEU A 77 -13.22 20.42 9.71
C LEU A 77 -11.85 20.96 9.23
N ALA A 78 -10.84 20.11 9.06
CA ALA A 78 -9.49 20.54 8.68
C ALA A 78 -9.43 21.15 7.27
N ARG A 79 -10.27 20.67 6.35
CA ARG A 79 -10.39 21.25 5.00
C ARG A 79 -11.61 22.14 4.89
N LYS A 80 -11.37 23.43 4.62
CA LYS A 80 -12.44 24.42 4.41
C LYS A 80 -12.94 24.43 2.96
N ASN A 81 -12.03 24.47 1.99
CA ASN A 81 -12.34 24.48 0.56
C ASN A 81 -11.76 23.23 -0.13
N PRO A 82 -12.46 22.61 -1.11
CA PRO A 82 -13.81 22.96 -1.59
C PRO A 82 -14.94 22.50 -0.65
N ARG A 83 -14.71 21.48 0.19
CA ARG A 83 -15.66 21.01 1.22
C ARG A 83 -14.92 20.27 2.35
N PRO A 84 -15.51 20.10 3.55
CA PRO A 84 -14.98 19.25 4.62
C PRO A 84 -14.55 17.85 4.16
N TYR A 85 -13.65 17.19 4.90
CA TYR A 85 -13.30 15.80 4.62
C TYR A 85 -14.46 14.86 4.96
N GLU A 86 -14.62 13.81 4.17
CA GLU A 86 -15.52 12.72 4.50
C GLU A 86 -14.77 11.73 5.40
N MET A 87 -15.33 11.41 6.55
CA MET A 87 -14.70 10.55 7.55
C MET A 87 -15.62 9.38 7.85
N SER A 88 -15.07 8.18 7.72
CA SER A 88 -15.73 6.93 8.06
C SER A 88 -14.95 6.26 9.18
N TYR A 89 -15.64 5.88 10.26
CA TYR A 89 -15.04 5.05 11.29
C TYR A 89 -14.90 3.63 10.76
N LEU A 90 -13.67 3.11 10.80
CA LEU A 90 -13.37 1.74 10.45
C LEU A 90 -13.35 0.90 11.73
N ASP A 91 -13.96 -0.27 11.68
CA ASP A 91 -13.90 -1.26 12.74
C ASP A 91 -13.11 -2.51 12.30
N TYR A 92 -13.08 -3.53 13.15
CA TYR A 92 -12.37 -4.78 12.88
C TYR A 92 -12.92 -5.56 11.68
N THR A 93 -14.14 -5.24 11.21
CA THR A 93 -14.79 -5.90 10.06
C THR A 93 -14.29 -5.37 8.71
N PHE A 94 -13.63 -4.21 8.70
CA PHE A 94 -13.07 -3.62 7.48
C PHE A 94 -11.76 -4.28 7.06
N PHE A 95 -10.92 -4.67 8.01
CA PHE A 95 -9.56 -5.12 7.74
C PHE A 95 -9.54 -6.59 7.29
N LYS A 96 -9.11 -6.85 6.06
CA LYS A 96 -8.91 -8.19 5.49
C LYS A 96 -7.46 -8.64 5.63
N ASP A 97 -7.23 -9.95 5.84
CA ASP A 97 -5.88 -10.51 5.97
C ASP A 97 -5.27 -10.85 4.60
N PHE A 98 -4.59 -9.87 4.00
CA PHE A 98 -3.88 -10.04 2.73
C PHE A 98 -2.65 -10.95 2.83
N ASN A 99 -2.19 -11.32 4.02
CA ASN A 99 -1.08 -12.27 4.15
C ASN A 99 -1.48 -13.69 3.72
N LYS A 100 -2.79 -13.99 3.67
CA LYS A 100 -3.31 -15.28 3.20
C LYS A 100 -3.16 -15.49 1.70
N LEU A 101 -3.03 -14.41 0.91
CA LEU A 101 -2.79 -14.52 -0.53
C LEU A 101 -1.50 -15.28 -0.81
N ASN A 102 -0.40 -14.86 -0.17
CA ASN A 102 0.91 -15.53 -0.21
C ASN A 102 1.30 -16.03 -1.62
N LEU A 103 1.05 -15.22 -2.66
CA LEU A 103 1.35 -15.53 -4.07
C LEU A 103 2.86 -15.42 -4.30
N ILE A 104 3.46 -14.40 -3.69
CA ILE A 104 4.88 -14.11 -3.67
C ILE A 104 5.44 -14.06 -2.24
N LYS A 105 6.66 -14.57 -2.07
CA LYS A 105 7.38 -14.58 -0.79
C LYS A 105 8.31 -13.38 -0.61
N SER A 106 8.79 -12.80 -1.70
CA SER A 106 9.77 -11.71 -1.71
C SER A 106 9.60 -10.83 -2.94
N ILE A 107 9.84 -9.53 -2.77
CA ILE A 107 10.00 -8.58 -3.87
C ILE A 107 11.45 -8.11 -4.02
N ARG A 108 12.40 -8.81 -3.39
CA ARG A 108 13.81 -8.43 -3.41
C ARG A 108 14.42 -8.76 -4.79
N PRO A 109 15.09 -7.80 -5.47
CA PRO A 109 15.71 -8.03 -6.77
C PRO A 109 16.93 -8.97 -6.77
N GLY A 110 17.65 -9.08 -5.65
CA GLY A 110 18.81 -9.97 -5.55
C GLY A 110 18.87 -10.77 -4.26
N PHE A 111 19.81 -11.71 -4.19
CA PHE A 111 19.83 -12.77 -3.17
C PHE A 111 21.08 -12.71 -2.29
N LYS A 112 22.20 -12.24 -2.81
CA LYS A 112 23.49 -12.19 -2.13
C LYS A 112 23.64 -10.92 -1.30
N ILE A 113 24.61 -10.96 -0.39
CA ILE A 113 25.06 -9.78 0.36
C ILE A 113 25.71 -8.82 -0.65
N GLY A 114 25.28 -7.56 -0.66
CA GLY A 114 25.69 -6.56 -1.65
C GLY A 114 24.75 -6.41 -2.85
N ASP A 115 23.81 -7.36 -3.06
CA ASP A 115 22.84 -7.23 -4.14
C ASP A 115 21.78 -6.15 -3.86
N SER A 116 21.16 -5.68 -4.94
CA SER A 116 20.04 -4.73 -4.88
C SER A 116 18.93 -5.24 -3.98
N THR A 117 18.50 -4.36 -3.07
CA THR A 117 17.43 -4.62 -2.11
C THR A 117 16.11 -4.01 -2.60
N VAL A 118 15.04 -4.22 -1.84
CA VAL A 118 13.73 -3.58 -2.09
C VAL A 118 13.83 -2.05 -2.15
N ASN A 119 14.84 -1.46 -1.50
CA ASN A 119 15.04 -0.01 -1.48
C ASN A 119 15.55 0.53 -2.82
N ASN A 120 16.12 -0.33 -3.66
CA ASN A 120 16.63 0.01 -4.98
C ASN A 120 15.55 -0.10 -6.07
N LEU A 121 14.36 -0.60 -5.74
CA LEU A 121 13.24 -0.67 -6.67
C LEU A 121 12.76 0.74 -7.04
N ARG A 122 12.57 0.96 -8.35
CA ARG A 122 11.95 2.17 -8.93
C ARG A 122 10.57 1.90 -9.49
N ALA A 123 10.33 0.71 -10.01
CA ALA A 123 8.98 0.27 -10.36
C ALA A 123 8.83 -1.24 -10.26
N LEU A 124 7.60 -1.68 -9.99
CA LEU A 124 7.11 -3.03 -10.16
C LEU A 124 5.96 -3.02 -11.17
N LYS A 125 5.93 -4.01 -12.05
CA LYS A 125 4.86 -4.23 -13.03
C LYS A 125 4.25 -5.60 -12.76
N TYR A 126 2.95 -5.60 -12.52
CA TYR A 126 2.13 -6.78 -12.26
C TYR A 126 1.33 -7.07 -13.52
N ASN A 127 1.60 -8.21 -14.15
CA ASN A 127 0.93 -8.64 -15.37
C ASN A 127 -0.27 -9.54 -15.04
N PRO A 128 -1.32 -9.54 -15.88
CA PRO A 128 -2.50 -10.39 -15.69
C PRO A 128 -2.19 -11.89 -15.84
N ASP A 129 -1.00 -12.24 -16.32
CA ASP A 129 -0.51 -13.60 -16.48
C ASP A 129 0.16 -14.15 -15.19
N GLY A 130 0.17 -13.34 -14.13
CA GLY A 130 0.81 -13.68 -12.85
C GLY A 130 2.29 -13.30 -12.77
N LYS A 131 2.90 -12.82 -13.86
CA LYS A 131 4.30 -12.39 -13.88
C LYS A 131 4.48 -11.02 -13.21
N ILE A 132 5.58 -10.87 -12.48
CA ILE A 132 6.03 -9.59 -11.95
C ILE A 132 7.35 -9.23 -12.61
N GLU A 133 7.43 -8.01 -13.12
CA GLU A 133 8.66 -7.42 -13.61
C GLU A 133 9.06 -6.24 -12.72
N PHE A 134 10.35 -5.94 -12.66
CA PHE A 134 10.88 -4.86 -11.84
C PHE A 134 11.83 -3.97 -12.61
N LYS A 135 12.08 -2.78 -12.06
CA LYS A 135 12.99 -1.79 -12.62
C LYS A 135 13.78 -1.13 -11.51
N ILE A 136 15.12 -1.11 -11.63
CA ILE A 136 16.04 -0.48 -10.67
C ILE A 136 16.44 0.94 -11.12
N LYS A 137 16.48 1.22 -12.42
CA LYS A 137 16.84 2.54 -12.97
C LYS A 137 15.74 3.02 -13.91
N HIS A 138 15.37 4.29 -13.84
CA HIS A 138 14.30 4.87 -14.67
C HIS A 138 14.54 4.76 -16.18
N SER A 139 15.80 4.74 -16.62
CA SER A 139 16.18 4.60 -18.03
C SER A 139 16.21 3.17 -18.55
N LYS A 140 16.25 2.15 -17.67
CA LYS A 140 16.36 0.75 -18.08
C LYS A 140 14.98 0.14 -18.38
N GLU A 141 14.95 -0.94 -19.15
CA GLU A 141 13.73 -1.71 -19.34
C GLU A 141 13.37 -2.52 -18.09
N PHE A 142 12.13 -3.03 -18.08
CA PHE A 142 11.66 -3.94 -17.05
C PHE A 142 12.37 -5.29 -17.17
N GLN A 143 12.63 -5.93 -16.04
CA GLN A 143 13.26 -7.25 -15.97
C GLN A 143 12.36 -8.19 -15.18
N ASP A 144 12.30 -9.46 -15.58
CA ASP A 144 11.53 -10.46 -14.84
C ASP A 144 12.05 -10.60 -13.41
N MET A 145 11.13 -10.61 -12.43
CA MET A 145 11.51 -10.86 -11.05
C MET A 145 12.14 -12.24 -10.92
N PRO A 146 13.30 -12.37 -10.27
CA PRO A 146 14.05 -13.63 -10.26
C PRO A 146 13.47 -14.67 -9.28
N MET A 147 12.34 -14.38 -8.66
CA MET A 147 11.71 -15.27 -7.69
C MET A 147 10.71 -16.19 -8.39
N ARG A 148 10.72 -17.47 -8.00
CA ARG A 148 9.76 -18.46 -8.48
C ARG A 148 8.36 -18.15 -7.93
N LEU A 149 7.44 -17.92 -8.86
CA LEU A 149 6.01 -17.81 -8.62
C LEU A 149 5.42 -19.18 -8.27
N LYS A 150 4.32 -19.20 -7.51
CA LYS A 150 3.58 -20.45 -7.26
C LYS A 150 3.06 -21.01 -8.60
N PRO A 151 3.15 -22.33 -8.83
CA PRO A 151 2.52 -22.95 -10.00
C PRO A 151 0.99 -22.79 -9.90
N ASN A 152 0.33 -22.57 -11.04
CA ASN A 152 -1.13 -22.39 -11.15
C ASN A 152 -1.67 -21.24 -10.29
N LEU A 153 -1.17 -20.03 -10.53
CA LEU A 153 -1.66 -18.80 -9.90
C LEU A 153 -3.10 -18.50 -10.35
N ASN A 154 -4.05 -18.77 -9.47
CA ASN A 154 -5.41 -18.25 -9.57
C ASN A 154 -5.59 -17.08 -8.60
N TYR A 155 -6.41 -16.12 -8.99
CA TYR A 155 -6.80 -15.05 -8.08
C TYR A 155 -7.68 -15.60 -6.96
N ILE A 156 -7.64 -14.93 -5.81
CA ILE A 156 -8.52 -15.16 -4.67
C ILE A 156 -9.43 -13.93 -4.57
N SER A 157 -10.74 -14.12 -4.57
CA SER A 157 -11.68 -13.01 -4.40
C SER A 157 -11.43 -12.30 -3.06
N ILE A 158 -11.36 -10.96 -3.07
CA ILE A 158 -11.13 -10.16 -1.86
C ILE A 158 -12.21 -10.42 -0.80
N ASP A 159 -13.45 -10.66 -1.23
CA ASP A 159 -14.57 -10.93 -0.32
C ASP A 159 -14.36 -12.23 0.46
N SER A 160 -13.71 -13.20 -0.17
CA SER A 160 -13.38 -14.49 0.45
C SER A 160 -12.22 -14.44 1.44
N LEU A 161 -11.46 -13.34 1.48
CA LEU A 161 -10.37 -13.21 2.44
C LEU A 161 -10.93 -13.11 3.88
N PRO A 162 -10.29 -13.81 4.84
CA PRO A 162 -10.68 -13.71 6.24
C PRO A 162 -10.39 -12.31 6.76
N LEU A 163 -11.11 -11.91 7.80
CA LEU A 163 -10.81 -10.68 8.53
C LEU A 163 -9.45 -10.81 9.22
N LEU A 164 -8.69 -9.72 9.22
CA LEU A 164 -7.42 -9.60 9.93
C LEU A 164 -7.61 -9.68 11.44
N TYR A 165 -8.73 -9.14 11.92
CA TYR A 165 -9.11 -9.13 13.33
C TYR A 165 -10.47 -9.80 13.49
N LYS A 166 -10.60 -10.67 14.49
CA LYS A 166 -11.87 -11.35 14.82
C LYS A 166 -12.78 -10.50 15.72
N GLU A 167 -12.17 -9.64 16.51
CA GLU A 167 -12.82 -8.76 17.48
C GLU A 167 -12.03 -7.46 17.62
N GLN A 168 -12.62 -6.47 18.29
CA GLN A 168 -11.94 -5.22 18.61
C GLN A 168 -10.69 -5.49 19.47
N LEU A 169 -9.57 -4.85 19.12
CA LEU A 169 -8.32 -5.00 19.87
C LEU A 169 -8.48 -4.47 21.31
N LYS A 170 -8.12 -5.31 22.28
CA LYS A 170 -8.15 -4.94 23.69
C LYS A 170 -7.10 -3.88 23.98
N ILE A 171 -7.48 -2.85 24.71
CA ILE A 171 -6.56 -1.82 25.19
C ILE A 171 -5.61 -2.49 26.18
N LYS A 172 -4.32 -2.56 25.83
CA LYS A 172 -3.29 -3.05 26.75
C LYS A 172 -3.18 -2.05 27.90
N LYS A 173 -3.28 -2.52 29.14
CA LYS A 173 -2.93 -1.71 30.31
C LYS A 173 -1.44 -1.34 30.18
N LYS A 174 -1.15 -0.06 30.00
CA LYS A 174 0.19 0.46 30.27
C LYS A 174 0.31 0.48 31.79
N PHE A 175 1.23 -0.33 32.32
CA PHE A 175 1.73 -0.18 33.68
C PHE A 175 2.76 0.94 33.70
#